data_AF-A0A7K4UPG1-F1
#
_entry.id   AF-A0A7K4UPG1-F1
#
_cell.length_a   1.000
_cell.length_b   1.000
_cell.length_c   1.000
_cell.angle_alpha   90.00
_cell.angle_beta   90.00
_cell.angle_gamma   90.00
#
_symmetry.space_group_name_H-M   'P 1'
#
loop_
_entity.id
_entity.type
_entity.pdbx_description
1 polymer ?
#
loop_
_entity_poly.entity_id
_entity_poly.type
_entity_poly.pdbx_seq_one_letter_code
_entity_poly.pdbx_strand_id
1 'polypeptide(L)' 'MPSQLEHAMETLMFTFHKYAGDKEHLAKEDLRALMDKEFPGFLENQRDPQALERILRDVEQ' A
#
# COMPACT_ATOMS: atom_id res chain seq x y z
N MET A 1 4.34 -11.39 -24.80
CA MET A 1 3.50 -11.48 -23.59
C MET A 1 4.36 -11.01 -22.44
N PRO A 2 3.84 -10.15 -21.55
CA PRO A 2 4.59 -9.74 -20.37
C PRO A 2 4.84 -10.94 -19.45
N SER A 3 5.98 -10.92 -18.76
CA SER A 3 6.32 -11.84 -17.69
C SER A 3 5.45 -11.59 -16.46
N GLN A 4 5.41 -12.56 -15.55
CA GLN A 4 4.70 -12.40 -14.27
C GLN A 4 5.23 -11.22 -13.45
N LEU A 5 6.53 -10.95 -13.52
CA LEU A 5 7.14 -9.83 -12.80
C LEU A 5 6.71 -8.48 -13.40
N GLU A 6 6.64 -8.36 -14.73
CA GLU A 6 6.15 -7.14 -15.38
C GLU A 6 4.70 -6.85 -15.00
N HIS A 7 3.84 -7.87 -14.97
CA HIS A 7 2.45 -7.70 -14.50
C HIS A 7 2.34 -7.37 -13.01
N ALA A 8 3.19 -7.95 -12.17
CA ALA A 8 3.23 -7.61 -10.75
C ALA A 8 3.65 -6.15 -10.54
N MET A 9 4.67 -5.69 -11.27
CA MET A 9 5.12 -4.29 -11.22
C MET A 9 4.04 -3.33 -11.73
N GLU A 10 3.38 -3.65 -12.84
CA GLU A 10 2.26 -2.88 -13.38
C GLU A 10 1.12 -2.76 -12.36
N THR A 11 0.76 -3.87 -11.71
CA THR A 11 -0.28 -3.89 -10.65
C THR A 11 0.11 -2.99 -9.48
N LEU A 12 1.37 -3.05 -9.03
CA LEU A 12 1.87 -2.21 -7.95
C LEU A 12 1.83 -0.72 -8.32
N MET A 13 2.25 -0.37 -9.55
CA MET A 13 2.21 1.01 -10.05
C MET A 13 0.79 1.56 -10.14
N PHE A 14 -0.16 0.81 -10.71
CA PHE A 14 -1.55 1.26 -10.81
C PHE A 14 -2.22 1.37 -9.45
N THR A 15 -1.95 0.43 -8.55
CA THR A 15 -2.45 0.49 -7.18
C THR A 15 -1.93 1.74 -6.48
N PHE A 16 -0.64 2.04 -6.58
CA PHE A 16 -0.08 3.26 -6.02
C PHE A 16 -0.79 4.52 -6.55
N HIS A 17 -0.90 4.68 -7.88
CA HIS A 17 -1.54 5.86 -8.48
C HIS A 17 -3.02 5.97 -8.12
N LYS A 18 -3.74 4.84 -7.99
CA LYS A 18 -5.14 4.83 -7.56
C LYS A 18 -5.33 5.49 -6.19
N TYR A 19 -4.42 5.28 -5.24
CA TYR A 19 -4.50 5.89 -3.91
C TYR A 19 -3.82 7.25 -3.82
N ALA A 20 -2.77 7.51 -4.61
CA ALA A 20 -2.14 8.83 -4.67
C ALA A 20 -3.04 9.87 -5.38
N GLY A 21 -3.90 9.43 -6.30
CA GLY A 21 -4.76 10.30 -7.10
C GLY A 21 -3.93 11.21 -8.00
N ASP A 22 -4.24 12.51 -7.99
CA ASP A 22 -3.46 13.53 -8.72
C ASP A 22 -2.16 13.92 -8.00
N LYS A 23 -1.91 13.37 -6.81
CA LYS A 23 -0.67 13.58 -6.07
C LYS A 23 0.39 12.60 -6.61
N GLU A 24 1.65 13.01 -6.58
CA GLU A 24 2.78 12.13 -6.92
C GLU A 24 3.30 11.34 -5.69
N HIS A 25 2.59 11.40 -4.56
CA HIS A 25 2.95 10.74 -3.31
C HIS A 25 1.71 10.28 -2.54
N LEU A 26 1.88 9.30 -1.66
CA LEU A 26 0.85 8.89 -0.69
C LEU A 26 1.03 9.69 0.61
N ALA A 27 -0.01 10.40 1.03
CA ALA A 27 -0.08 10.86 2.42
C ALA A 27 -0.42 9.69 3.34
N LYS A 28 -0.30 9.90 4.66
CA LYS A 28 -0.62 8.89 5.68
C LYS A 28 -2.00 8.26 5.50
N GLU A 29 -2.98 9.09 5.19
CA GLU A 29 -4.37 8.69 4.96
C GLU A 29 -4.54 7.86 3.68
N ASP A 30 -3.83 8.21 2.62
CA ASP A 30 -3.82 7.48 1.34
C ASP A 30 -3.18 6.10 1.52
N LEU A 31 -2.04 6.03 2.22
CA LEU A 31 -1.34 4.78 2.52
C LEU A 31 -2.18 3.89 3.45
N ARG A 32 -2.88 4.47 4.43
CA ARG A 32 -3.81 3.71 5.27
C ARG A 32 -4.93 3.09 4.44
N ALA A 33 -5.56 3.86 3.56
CA ALA A 33 -6.61 3.36 2.67
C ALA A 33 -6.09 2.23 1.76
N LEU A 34 -4.87 2.36 1.24
CA LEU A 34 -4.20 1.33 0.45
C LEU A 34 -4.02 0.04 1.26
N MET A 35 -3.48 0.13 2.48
CA MET A 35 -3.27 -1.03 3.37
C MET A 35 -4.59 -1.73 3.70
N ASP A 36 -5.64 -0.97 4.03
CA ASP A 36 -6.95 -1.51 4.39
C ASP A 36 -7.63 -2.27 3.23
N LYS A 37 -7.38 -1.85 1.99
CA LYS A 37 -8.05 -2.40 0.80
C LYS A 37 -7.27 -3.48 0.09
N GLU A 38 -5.97 -3.30 -0.05
CA GLU A 38 -5.12 -4.16 -0.88
C GLU A 38 -4.37 -5.21 -0.04
N PHE A 39 -4.28 -5.00 1.28
CA PHE A 39 -3.62 -5.92 2.22
C PHE A 39 -4.53 -6.40 3.38
N PRO A 40 -5.80 -6.79 3.14
CA PRO A 40 -6.72 -7.18 4.22
C PRO A 40 -6.19 -8.38 5.01
N GLY A 41 -5.62 -9.38 4.32
CA GLY A 41 -5.04 -10.55 4.98
C GLY A 41 -3.79 -10.23 5.81
N PHE A 42 -3.03 -9.20 5.46
CA PHE A 42 -1.91 -8.76 6.30
C PHE A 42 -2.43 -8.17 7.62
N LEU A 43 -3.47 -7.33 7.54
CA LEU A 43 -4.05 -6.67 8.71
C LEU A 43 -4.79 -7.64 9.63
N GLU A 44 -5.60 -8.55 9.06
CA GLU A 44 -6.37 -9.54 9.84
C GLU A 44 -5.47 -10.53 10.59
N ASN A 45 -4.35 -10.92 9.99
CA ASN A 45 -3.43 -11.88 10.60
C ASN A 45 -2.38 -11.23 11.52
N GLN A 46 -2.45 -9.91 11.70
CA GLN A 46 -1.46 -9.17 12.46
C GLN A 46 -1.70 -9.32 13.96
N ARG A 47 -0.72 -9.89 14.66
CA ARG A 47 -0.75 -10.06 16.12
C ARG A 47 -0.52 -8.74 16.88
N ASP A 48 0.13 -7.78 16.23
CA ASP A 48 0.45 -6.48 16.82
C ASP A 48 -0.55 -5.42 16.29
N PRO A 49 -1.46 -4.91 17.14
CA PRO A 49 -2.43 -3.90 16.74
C PRO A 49 -1.79 -2.55 16.35
N GLN A 50 -0.50 -2.34 16.64
CA GLN A 50 0.24 -1.14 16.27
C GLN A 50 1.12 -1.32 15.03
N ALA A 51 1.12 -2.49 14.39
CA ALA A 51 1.99 -2.74 13.24
C ALA A 51 1.72 -1.77 12.08
N LEU A 52 0.44 -1.50 11.77
CA LEU A 52 0.07 -0.52 10.76
C LEU A 52 0.64 0.87 11.10
N GLU A 53 0.56 1.29 12.37
CA GLU A 53 1.02 2.61 12.80
C GLU A 53 2.54 2.76 12.83
N ARG A 54 3.26 1.64 12.89
CA ARG A 54 4.72 1.63 12.69
C ARG A 54 5.04 1.77 11.21
N ILE A 55 4.39 0.98 10.34
CA ILE A 55 4.57 1.07 8.88
C ILE A 55 4.28 2.49 8.38
N LEU A 56 3.14 3.07 8.78
CA LEU A 56 2.77 4.43 8.36
C LEU A 56 3.77 5.49 8.82
N ARG A 57 4.42 5.29 9.96
CA ARG A 57 5.42 6.21 10.50
C ARG A 57 6.77 6.05 9.81
N ASP A 58 7.17 4.82 9.53
CA ASP A 58 8.45 4.51 8.89
C ASP A 58 8.48 5.01 7.43
N VAL A 59 7.32 5.15 6.78
CA VAL A 59 7.19 5.72 5.43
C VAL A 59 7.19 7.27 5.42
N GLU A 60 6.84 7.92 6.54
CA GLU A 60 6.90 9.39 6.68
C GLU A 60 8.33 9.90 6.95
N GLN A 61 9.29 9.01 7.27
CA GLN A 61 10.70 9.33 7.54
C GLN A 61 11.54 9.31 6.27
#